data_AF-A0A6I2L8L7-F1
#
_entry.id   AF-A0A6I2L8L7-F1
#
_cell.length_a   1.000
_cell.length_b   1.000
_cell.length_c   1.000
_cell.angle_alpha   90.00
_cell.angle_beta   90.00
_cell.angle_gamma   90.00
#
_symmetry.space_group_name_H-M   'P 1'
#
loop_
_entity.id
_entity.type
_entity.pdbx_description
1 polymer ?
#
loop_
_entity_poly.entity_id
_entity_poly.type
_entity_poly.pdbx_seq_one_letter_code
_entity_poly.pdbx_strand_id
1 'polypeptide(L)'
;MQPNFNWHGLAEAAGLRSGASADACEWAQLSVSVYSWLAQQADTHASSSFSFKQSEMMIRARQIRSFGSHAGHPVRDSQDVLDWFESERRFSLVEATVLVQDWRTLPIDEMRKLRRIKNVLSVLAVIWDELSMECRNDLQGWANLKTKLP
;
A
#
# COMPACT_ATOMS: atom_id res chain seq x y z
N MET A 1 -23.20 -3.12 -4.92
CA MET A 1 -22.90 -1.82 -5.58
C MET A 1 -23.43 -1.86 -7.01
N GLN A 2 -23.92 -0.73 -7.56
CA GLN A 2 -24.47 -0.68 -8.94
C GLN A 2 -23.35 -0.85 -9.99
N PRO A 3 -23.51 -1.72 -11.01
CA PRO A 3 -22.41 -2.12 -11.91
C PRO A 3 -21.91 -1.04 -12.89
N ASN A 4 -22.72 -0.02 -13.20
CA ASN A 4 -22.36 1.04 -14.16
C ASN A 4 -21.94 2.37 -13.51
N PHE A 5 -21.78 2.38 -12.18
CA PHE A 5 -21.35 3.58 -11.46
C PHE A 5 -19.82 3.66 -11.42
N ASN A 6 -19.27 4.86 -11.53
CA ASN A 6 -17.81 5.07 -11.46
C ASN A 6 -17.31 5.00 -10.00
N TRP A 7 -17.24 3.78 -9.47
CA TRP A 7 -16.76 3.51 -8.11
C TRP A 7 -15.32 3.94 -7.90
N HIS A 8 -14.46 3.78 -8.91
CA HIS A 8 -13.06 4.22 -8.81
C HIS A 8 -12.96 5.74 -8.63
N GLY A 9 -13.68 6.52 -9.44
CA GLY A 9 -13.72 7.97 -9.32
C GLY A 9 -14.32 8.44 -7.99
N LEU A 10 -15.32 7.75 -7.45
CA LEU A 10 -15.82 8.01 -6.09
C LEU A 10 -14.74 7.78 -5.04
N ALA A 11 -14.01 6.66 -5.13
CA ALA A 11 -12.94 6.34 -4.19
C ALA A 11 -11.81 7.37 -4.23
N GLU A 12 -11.38 7.79 -5.42
CA GLU A 12 -10.38 8.85 -5.59
C GLU A 12 -10.86 10.19 -4.98
N ALA A 13 -12.07 10.63 -5.32
CA ALA A 13 -12.62 11.88 -4.82
C ALA A 13 -12.75 11.88 -3.28
N ALA A 14 -13.22 10.76 -2.70
CA ALA A 14 -13.30 10.57 -1.26
C ALA A 14 -11.89 10.60 -0.62
N GLY A 15 -10.92 9.90 -1.22
CA GLY A 15 -9.54 9.87 -0.75
C GLY A 15 -8.90 11.27 -0.71
N LEU A 16 -9.15 12.10 -1.72
CA LEU A 16 -8.69 13.49 -1.75
C LEU A 16 -9.34 14.35 -0.65
N ARG A 17 -10.64 14.17 -0.39
CA ARG A 17 -11.36 14.89 0.68
C ARG A 17 -10.87 14.52 2.08
N SER A 18 -10.40 13.28 2.26
CA SER A 18 -9.94 12.78 3.55
C SER A 18 -8.77 13.56 4.17
N GLY A 19 -8.04 14.38 3.40
CA GLY A 19 -6.93 15.19 3.90
C GLY A 19 -7.28 16.64 4.28
N ALA A 20 -8.52 17.10 4.05
CA ALA A 20 -8.83 18.53 4.03
C ALA A 20 -10.16 18.94 4.70
N SER A 21 -10.93 18.00 5.27
CA SER A 21 -12.26 18.27 5.83
C SER A 21 -12.37 17.93 7.32
N ALA A 22 -13.36 18.53 8.00
CA ALA A 22 -13.77 18.11 9.33
C ALA A 22 -14.16 16.60 9.36
N ASP A 23 -14.75 16.11 8.27
CA ASP A 23 -15.17 14.71 8.11
C ASP A 23 -14.07 13.84 7.46
N ALA A 24 -12.81 14.17 7.71
CA ALA A 24 -11.65 13.51 7.10
C ALA A 24 -11.69 11.98 7.25
N CYS A 25 -12.11 11.52 8.42
CA CYS A 25 -12.16 10.10 8.78
C CYS A 25 -13.22 9.35 7.96
N GLU A 26 -14.41 9.92 7.82
CA GLU A 26 -15.55 9.36 7.10
C GLU A 26 -15.23 9.25 5.60
N TRP A 27 -14.62 10.28 5.03
CA TRP A 27 -14.16 10.26 3.64
C TRP A 27 -13.06 9.21 3.42
N ALA A 28 -12.14 9.05 4.38
CA ALA A 28 -11.13 8.00 4.31
C ALA A 28 -11.75 6.62 4.36
N GLN A 29 -12.68 6.39 5.30
CA GLN A 29 -13.35 5.10 5.47
C GLN A 29 -14.17 4.73 4.23
N LEU A 30 -14.89 5.69 3.63
CA LEU A 30 -15.61 5.47 2.38
C LEU A 30 -14.63 5.06 1.26
N SER A 31 -13.54 5.82 1.09
CA SER A 31 -12.55 5.53 0.05
C SER A 31 -11.89 4.16 0.22
N VAL A 32 -11.44 3.84 1.43
CA VAL A 32 -10.85 2.54 1.78
C VAL A 32 -11.84 1.40 1.51
N SER A 33 -13.12 1.58 1.88
CA SER A 33 -14.16 0.58 1.67
C SER A 33 -14.42 0.33 0.18
N VAL A 34 -14.49 1.38 -0.64
CA VAL A 34 -14.69 1.26 -2.09
C VAL A 34 -13.47 0.64 -2.77
N TYR A 35 -12.25 1.04 -2.41
CA TYR A 35 -11.03 0.43 -2.96
C TYR A 35 -10.88 -1.04 -2.57
N SER A 36 -11.19 -1.40 -1.33
CA SER A 36 -11.17 -2.79 -0.87
C SER A 36 -12.16 -3.65 -1.68
N TRP A 37 -13.38 -3.14 -1.90
CA TRP A 37 -14.36 -3.81 -2.76
C TRP A 37 -13.87 -3.94 -4.21
N LEU A 38 -13.30 -2.87 -4.80
CA LEU A 38 -12.75 -2.90 -6.15
C LEU A 38 -11.60 -3.89 -6.30
N ALA A 39 -10.72 -3.99 -5.30
CA ALA A 39 -9.64 -4.98 -5.28
C ALA A 39 -10.18 -6.40 -5.32
N GLN A 40 -11.17 -6.72 -4.47
CA GLN A 40 -11.83 -8.05 -4.43
C GLN A 40 -12.53 -8.39 -5.75
N GLN A 41 -13.20 -7.43 -6.40
CA GLN A 41 -13.84 -7.68 -7.70
C GLN A 41 -12.83 -7.89 -8.83
N ALA A 42 -11.65 -7.27 -8.72
CA ALA A 42 -10.60 -7.34 -9.71
C ALA A 42 -9.71 -8.59 -9.59
N ASP A 43 -10.04 -9.55 -8.72
CA ASP A 43 -9.23 -10.76 -8.50
C ASP A 43 -9.07 -11.65 -9.76
N THR A 44 -9.90 -11.45 -10.79
CA THR A 44 -9.71 -12.03 -12.13
C THR A 44 -8.51 -11.43 -12.89
N HIS A 45 -8.05 -10.23 -12.52
CA HIS A 45 -6.91 -9.51 -13.10
C HIS A 45 -5.96 -9.02 -12.00
N ALA A 46 -4.98 -9.84 -11.63
CA ALA A 46 -4.04 -9.60 -10.52
C ALA A 46 -3.32 -8.24 -10.51
N SER A 47 -3.16 -7.57 -11.65
CA SER A 47 -2.58 -6.23 -11.72
C SER A 47 -3.53 -5.13 -11.25
N SER A 48 -4.82 -5.24 -11.59
CA SER A 48 -5.86 -4.28 -11.21
C SER A 48 -6.19 -4.40 -9.72
N SER A 49 -6.27 -5.62 -9.20
CA SER A 49 -6.45 -5.88 -7.77
C SER A 49 -5.32 -5.23 -6.95
N PHE A 50 -4.06 -5.42 -7.37
CA PHE A 50 -2.91 -4.78 -6.71
C PHE A 50 -2.97 -3.25 -6.74
N SER A 51 -3.34 -2.61 -7.87
CA SER A 51 -3.40 -1.15 -7.95
C SER A 51 -4.47 -0.54 -7.05
N PHE A 52 -5.63 -1.19 -6.93
CA PHE A 52 -6.67 -0.76 -6.00
C PHE A 52 -6.23 -0.93 -4.55
N LYS A 53 -5.60 -2.08 -4.22
CA LYS A 53 -5.05 -2.31 -2.89
C LYS A 53 -3.97 -1.30 -2.52
N GLN A 54 -3.06 -0.99 -3.44
CA GLN A 54 -2.04 0.05 -3.24
C GLN A 54 -2.68 1.42 -2.95
N SER A 55 -3.75 1.78 -3.67
CA SER A 55 -4.47 3.04 -3.46
C SER A 55 -5.16 3.08 -2.10
N GLU A 56 -5.81 1.98 -1.69
CA GLU A 56 -6.36 1.80 -0.34
C GLU A 56 -5.29 2.06 0.73
N MET A 57 -4.14 1.40 0.61
CA MET A 57 -3.06 1.44 1.59
C MET A 57 -2.39 2.81 1.65
N MET A 58 -2.27 3.51 0.52
CA MET A 58 -1.77 4.89 0.50
C MET A 58 -2.69 5.85 1.27
N ILE A 59 -4.02 5.66 1.20
CA ILE A 59 -4.97 6.48 1.97
C ILE A 59 -4.83 6.21 3.45
N ARG A 60 -4.81 4.94 3.86
CA ARG A 60 -4.53 4.54 5.25
C ARG A 60 -3.24 5.15 5.77
N ALA A 61 -2.16 5.04 5.00
CA ALA A 61 -0.86 5.59 5.36
C ALA A 61 -0.88 7.10 5.56
N ARG A 62 -1.56 7.85 4.69
CA ARG A 62 -1.72 9.31 4.85
C ARG A 62 -2.54 9.67 6.09
N GLN A 63 -3.58 8.89 6.40
CA GLN A 63 -4.40 9.10 7.60
C GLN A 63 -3.62 8.80 8.88
N ILE A 64 -2.86 7.70 8.91
CA ILE A 64 -1.95 7.37 10.01
C ILE A 64 -0.93 8.50 10.21
N ARG A 65 -0.26 8.94 9.15
CA ARG A 65 0.71 10.04 9.23
C ARG A 65 0.09 11.36 9.74
N SER A 66 -1.17 11.63 9.38
CA SER A 66 -1.80 12.92 9.70
C SER A 66 -2.45 12.92 11.10
N PHE A 67 -2.93 11.77 11.57
CA PHE A 67 -3.78 11.67 12.77
C PHE A 67 -3.30 10.62 13.77
N GLY A 68 -2.12 10.04 13.56
CA GLY A 68 -1.55 8.96 14.36
C GLY A 68 -2.17 7.59 14.06
N SER A 69 -1.40 6.54 14.37
CA SER A 69 -1.87 5.15 14.34
C SER A 69 -2.86 4.87 15.49
N HIS A 70 -3.87 4.05 15.23
CA HIS A 70 -4.83 3.57 16.23
C HIS A 70 -5.19 2.11 15.95
N ALA A 71 -4.75 1.22 16.84
CA ALA A 71 -5.02 -0.21 16.74
C ALA A 71 -6.53 -0.50 16.66
N GLY A 72 -6.94 -1.36 15.74
CA GLY A 72 -8.32 -1.72 15.45
C GLY A 72 -9.13 -0.66 14.71
N HIS A 73 -8.55 0.52 14.39
CA HIS A 73 -9.27 1.53 13.61
C HIS A 73 -9.44 1.07 12.16
N PRO A 74 -10.62 1.24 11.53
CA PRO A 74 -10.89 0.76 10.17
C PRO A 74 -10.04 1.40 9.04
N VAL A 75 -9.16 2.34 9.39
CA VAL A 75 -8.36 3.13 8.42
C VAL A 75 -6.96 3.41 8.98
N ARG A 76 -6.85 3.64 10.29
CA ARG A 76 -5.63 4.11 10.94
C ARG A 76 -4.88 3.02 11.70
N ASP A 77 -5.22 1.76 11.47
CA ASP A 77 -4.41 0.67 12.00
C ASP A 77 -3.17 0.47 11.12
N SER A 78 -1.98 0.71 11.68
CA SER A 78 -0.71 0.44 10.99
C SER A 78 -0.49 -1.04 10.73
N GLN A 79 -1.10 -1.94 11.50
CA GLN A 79 -0.99 -3.38 11.30
C GLN A 79 -1.55 -3.79 9.94
N ASP A 80 -2.63 -3.17 9.46
CA ASP A 80 -3.19 -3.45 8.13
C ASP A 80 -2.17 -3.18 7.00
N VAL A 81 -1.32 -2.17 7.15
CA VAL A 81 -0.29 -1.82 6.17
C VAL A 81 0.89 -2.80 6.24
N LEU A 82 1.26 -3.23 7.45
CA LEU A 82 2.31 -4.23 7.68
C LEU A 82 1.89 -5.61 7.16
N ASP A 83 0.66 -6.04 7.46
CA ASP A 83 0.10 -7.31 6.98
C ASP A 83 0.03 -7.33 5.46
N TRP A 84 -0.32 -6.19 4.83
CA TRP A 84 -0.28 -6.07 3.38
C TRP A 84 1.15 -6.23 2.84
N PHE A 85 2.14 -5.61 3.49
CA PHE A 85 3.55 -5.80 3.10
C PHE A 85 3.98 -7.26 3.17
N GLU A 86 3.64 -7.96 4.25
CA GLU A 86 3.94 -9.38 4.40
C GLU A 86 3.24 -10.22 3.32
N SER A 87 1.99 -9.90 2.98
CA SER A 87 1.23 -10.60 1.92
C SER A 87 1.83 -10.42 0.51
N GLU A 88 2.51 -9.30 0.26
CA GLU A 88 3.14 -8.97 -1.02
C GLU A 88 4.62 -9.34 -1.06
N ARG A 89 5.19 -9.81 0.05
CA ARG A 89 6.59 -10.26 0.13
C ARG A 89 6.77 -11.55 -0.67
N ARG A 90 7.23 -11.43 -1.91
CA ARG A 90 7.54 -12.56 -2.82
C ARG A 90 8.99 -13.04 -2.75
N PHE A 91 9.85 -12.25 -2.10
CA PHE A 91 11.27 -12.52 -1.98
C PHE A 91 11.68 -12.29 -0.52
N SER A 92 12.67 -13.05 -0.08
CA SER A 92 13.48 -12.65 1.06
C SER A 92 14.28 -11.39 0.72
N LEU A 93 14.74 -10.68 1.76
CA LEU A 93 15.61 -9.51 1.58
C LEU A 93 16.90 -9.86 0.82
N VAL A 94 17.46 -11.06 1.06
CA VAL A 94 18.67 -11.55 0.40
C VAL A 94 18.43 -11.75 -1.09
N GLU A 95 17.36 -12.46 -1.46
CA GLU A 95 17.00 -12.67 -2.87
C GLU A 95 16.75 -11.34 -3.59
N ALA A 96 15.98 -10.44 -2.98
CA ALA A 96 15.72 -9.13 -3.55
C ALA A 96 17.01 -8.32 -3.76
N THR A 97 17.96 -8.41 -2.82
CA THR A 97 19.27 -7.73 -2.93
C THR A 97 20.09 -8.23 -4.11
N VAL A 98 20.03 -9.53 -4.42
CA VAL A 98 20.69 -10.13 -5.59
C VAL A 98 19.99 -9.71 -6.87
N LEU A 99 18.66 -9.86 -6.94
CA LEU A 99 17.86 -9.56 -8.13
C LEU A 99 17.98 -8.09 -8.55
N VAL A 100 18.11 -7.17 -7.59
CA VAL A 100 18.21 -5.74 -7.86
C VAL A 100 19.53 -5.32 -8.51
N GLN A 101 20.61 -6.11 -8.38
CA GLN A 101 21.90 -5.76 -8.99
C GLN A 101 21.82 -5.65 -10.52
N ASP A 102 21.01 -6.50 -11.15
CA ASP A 102 20.83 -6.51 -12.60
C ASP A 102 19.35 -6.70 -12.99
N TRP A 103 18.47 -5.92 -12.37
CA TRP A 103 17.03 -6.09 -12.59
C TRP A 103 16.60 -5.87 -14.06
N ARG A 104 17.42 -5.18 -14.87
CA ARG A 104 17.13 -4.86 -16.27
C ARG A 104 17.22 -6.09 -17.18
N THR A 105 17.97 -7.11 -16.80
CA THR A 105 18.09 -8.37 -17.56
C THR A 105 17.08 -9.41 -17.10
N LEU A 106 16.35 -9.15 -16.02
CA LEU A 106 15.34 -10.07 -15.50
C LEU A 106 14.14 -10.21 -16.46
N PRO A 107 13.49 -11.39 -16.46
CA PRO A 107 12.19 -11.55 -17.09
C PRO A 107 11.19 -10.50 -16.58
N ILE A 108 10.29 -10.07 -17.47
CA ILE A 108 9.32 -9.00 -17.18
C ILE A 108 8.49 -9.27 -15.91
N ASP A 109 8.16 -10.53 -15.62
CA ASP A 109 7.36 -10.88 -14.46
C ASP A 109 8.14 -10.76 -13.14
N GLU A 110 9.43 -11.05 -13.13
CA GLU A 110 10.30 -10.80 -11.98
C GLU A 110 10.47 -9.29 -11.74
N MET A 111 10.67 -8.52 -12.80
CA MET A 111 10.72 -7.06 -12.73
C MET A 111 9.40 -6.47 -12.17
N ARG A 112 8.25 -7.02 -12.57
CA ARG A 112 6.94 -6.62 -12.02
C ARG A 112 6.83 -6.92 -10.53
N LYS A 113 7.32 -8.07 -10.05
CA LYS A 113 7.36 -8.40 -8.61
C LYS A 113 8.25 -7.41 -7.84
N LEU A 114 9.42 -7.06 -8.37
CA LEU A 114 10.30 -6.04 -7.78
C LEU A 114 9.64 -4.65 -7.72
N ARG A 115 8.89 -4.27 -8.76
CA ARG A 115 8.12 -3.01 -8.76
C ARG A 115 7.00 -3.04 -7.72
N ARG A 116 6.32 -4.17 -7.54
CA ARG A 116 5.27 -4.30 -6.51
C ARG A 116 5.83 -4.08 -5.12
N ILE A 117 6.94 -4.72 -4.77
CA ILE A 117 7.54 -4.52 -3.44
C ILE A 117 8.03 -3.07 -3.24
N LYS A 118 8.56 -2.40 -4.29
CA LYS A 118 8.89 -0.97 -4.23
C LYS A 118 7.67 -0.09 -3.94
N ASN A 119 6.54 -0.39 -4.55
CA ASN A 119 5.30 0.34 -4.34
C ASN A 119 4.78 0.17 -2.91
N VAL A 120 4.83 -1.05 -2.37
CA VAL A 120 4.50 -1.34 -0.98
C VAL A 120 5.42 -0.57 -0.03
N LEU A 121 6.75 -0.63 -0.26
CA LEU A 121 7.73 0.14 0.52
C LEU A 121 7.54 1.65 0.42
N SER A 122 6.93 2.13 -0.67
CA SER A 122 6.58 3.55 -0.81
C SER A 122 5.42 3.94 0.09
N VAL A 123 4.46 3.05 0.35
CA VAL A 123 3.41 3.25 1.34
C VAL A 123 4.00 3.20 2.77
N LEU A 124 4.81 2.18 3.08
CA LEU A 124 5.45 2.07 4.40
C LEU A 124 6.30 3.29 4.75
N ALA A 125 7.02 3.85 3.77
CA ALA A 125 7.82 5.05 3.96
C ALA A 125 6.99 6.28 4.41
N VAL A 126 5.69 6.32 4.12
CA VAL A 126 4.80 7.43 4.55
C VAL A 126 4.52 7.35 6.06
N ILE A 127 4.45 6.14 6.62
CA ILE A 127 4.16 5.92 8.04
C ILE A 127 5.39 5.53 8.85
N TRP A 128 6.59 5.66 8.28
CA TRP A 128 7.82 5.13 8.88
C TRP A 128 8.02 5.58 10.34
N ASP A 129 7.78 6.86 10.61
CA ASP A 129 7.97 7.43 11.95
C ASP A 129 6.89 7.03 12.96
N GLU A 130 5.75 6.51 12.49
CA GLU A 130 4.64 6.02 13.31
C GLU A 130 4.78 4.52 13.64
N LEU A 131 5.74 3.82 13.02
CA LEU A 131 6.02 2.41 13.31
C LEU A 131 6.84 2.26 14.60
N SER A 132 6.64 1.14 15.30
CA SER A 132 7.46 0.80 16.46
C SER A 132 8.95 0.65 16.07
N MET A 133 9.83 0.77 17.06
CA MET A 133 11.27 0.63 16.83
C MET A 133 11.62 -0.77 16.31
N GLU A 134 10.95 -1.80 16.82
CA GLU A 134 11.10 -3.19 16.40
C GLU A 134 10.73 -3.35 14.92
N CYS A 135 9.56 -2.86 14.50
CA CYS A 135 9.14 -2.93 13.10
C CYS A 135 10.10 -2.19 12.17
N ARG A 136 10.61 -1.02 12.58
CA ARG A 136 11.59 -0.27 11.78
C ARG A 136 12.89 -1.03 11.63
N ASN A 137 13.37 -1.69 12.68
CA ASN A 137 14.59 -2.50 12.62
C ASN A 137 14.43 -3.65 11.62
N ASP A 138 13.29 -4.34 11.64
CA ASP A 138 13.00 -5.45 10.72
C ASP A 138 12.89 -4.98 9.26
N LEU A 139 12.32 -3.80 9.04
CA LEU A 139 12.14 -3.22 7.71
C LEU A 139 13.34 -2.43 7.20
N GLN A 140 14.35 -2.15 8.03
CA GLN A 140 15.47 -1.27 7.68
C GLN A 140 16.22 -1.75 6.43
N GLY A 141 16.43 -3.06 6.31
CA GLY A 141 17.06 -3.65 5.13
C GLY A 141 16.26 -3.40 3.85
N TRP A 142 14.94 -3.52 3.91
CA TRP A 142 14.04 -3.23 2.79
C TRP A 142 13.98 -1.74 2.48
N ALA A 143 13.95 -0.88 3.49
CA ALA A 143 13.99 0.57 3.33
C ALA A 143 15.24 1.02 2.57
N ASN A 144 16.40 0.43 2.91
CA ASN A 144 17.67 0.68 2.22
C ASN A 144 17.68 0.19 0.77
N LEU A 145 16.96 -0.90 0.47
CA LEU A 145 16.87 -1.47 -0.87
C LEU A 145 15.93 -0.66 -1.79
N LYS A 146 14.96 0.07 -1.23
CA LYS A 146 13.89 0.78 -1.95
C LYS A 146 14.38 1.63 -3.13
N THR A 147 15.46 2.38 -2.95
CA THR A 147 15.99 3.30 -3.97
C THR A 147 16.62 2.60 -5.16
N LYS A 148 16.99 1.32 -5.00
CA LYS A 148 17.62 0.49 -6.03
C LYS A 148 16.59 -0.33 -6.83
N LEU A 149 15.39 -0.54 -6.29
CA LEU A 149 14.31 -1.24 -6.96
C LEU A 149 13.79 -0.47 -8.20
N PRO A 150 13.32 -1.18 -9.25
CA PRO A 150 12.73 -0.58 -10.45
C PRO A 150 11.44 0.19 -10.19
#